data_AF-A0A9D5A6E7-F1
#
_entry.id   AF-A0A9D5A6E7-F1
#
_cell.length_a   1.000
_cell.length_b   1.000
_cell.length_c   1.000
_cell.angle_alpha   90.00
_cell.angle_beta   90.00
_cell.angle_gamma   90.00
#
_symmetry.space_group_name_H-M   'P 1'
#
loop_
_entity.id
_entity.type
_entity.pdbx_description
1 polymer ?
#
loop_
_entity_poly.entity_id
_entity_poly.type
_entity_poly.pdbx_seq_one_letter_code
_entity_poly.pdbx_strand_id
1 'polypeptide(L)'
;MDGQVIEHQTLYNGHPINNDTPPKVCENKFKLLFNSATTVTKAEFLEIPAHQFKFKSILDILNGNISHGCLYDVIGCLHEVSRTQKPGNGKKVVANIVLLDAYGNTIDCTLWDDYGCN
;
A
#
# COMPACT_ATOMS: atom_id res chain seq x y z
N MET A 1 19.57 16.18 8.15
CA MET A 1 18.24 16.50 7.58
C MET A 1 17.26 15.64 8.36
N ASP A 2 16.83 16.13 9.52
CA ASP A 2 15.99 15.37 10.45
C ASP A 2 14.56 15.91 10.44
N GLY A 3 13.95 15.91 9.25
CA GLY A 3 12.55 16.22 9.06
C GLY A 3 11.84 14.97 8.58
N GLN A 4 10.97 14.40 9.39
CA GLN A 4 10.11 13.30 8.95
C GLN A 4 9.18 13.81 7.86
N VAL A 5 9.16 13.14 6.71
CA VAL A 5 8.13 13.37 5.68
C VAL A 5 6.82 12.87 6.26
N ILE A 6 5.86 13.76 6.42
CA ILE A 6 4.50 13.46 6.87
C ILE A 6 3.50 13.89 5.79
N GLU A 7 2.25 13.50 5.93
CA GLU A 7 1.18 13.91 5.01
C GLU A 7 1.03 15.44 4.93
N HIS A 8 0.49 15.93 3.80
CA HIS A 8 0.28 17.36 3.53
C HIS A 8 1.58 18.19 3.52
N GLN A 9 2.50 17.81 2.63
CA GLN A 9 3.74 18.54 2.37
C GLN A 9 3.92 18.75 0.86
N THR A 10 4.55 19.87 0.50
CA THR A 10 5.01 20.12 -0.86
C THR A 10 6.49 19.79 -0.98
N LEU A 11 6.83 19.10 -2.07
CA LEU A 11 8.19 18.72 -2.42
C LEU A 11 8.65 19.58 -3.60
N TYR A 12 9.79 20.24 -3.46
CA TYR A 12 10.43 20.98 -4.55
C TYR A 12 11.84 20.45 -4.81
N ASN A 13 12.28 20.55 -6.07
CA ASN A 13 13.64 20.20 -6.53
C ASN A 13 14.05 18.72 -6.34
N GLY A 14 13.09 17.80 -6.34
CA GLY A 14 13.39 16.36 -6.41
C GLY A 14 13.89 15.96 -7.80
N HIS A 15 14.70 14.91 -7.87
CA HIS A 15 15.22 14.40 -9.14
C HIS A 15 14.33 13.27 -9.68
N PRO A 16 13.68 13.42 -10.84
CA PRO A 16 12.89 12.35 -11.43
C PRO A 16 13.81 11.25 -11.97
N ILE A 17 13.56 10.01 -11.57
CA ILE A 17 14.25 8.82 -12.07
C ILE A 17 13.23 7.78 -12.51
N ASN A 18 13.64 6.79 -13.31
CA ASN A 18 12.74 5.74 -13.75
C ASN A 18 12.20 4.92 -12.57
N ASN A 19 10.92 4.59 -12.65
CA ASN A 19 10.23 3.72 -11.70
C ASN A 19 10.20 2.27 -12.23
N ASP A 20 11.35 1.70 -12.52
CA ASP A 20 11.45 0.36 -13.13
C ASP A 20 11.61 -0.78 -12.11
N THR A 21 11.93 -0.44 -10.85
CA THR A 21 12.21 -1.42 -9.79
C THR A 21 10.97 -1.76 -8.95
N PRO A 22 10.56 -3.04 -8.85
CA PRO A 22 9.53 -3.49 -7.92
C PRO A 22 9.97 -3.47 -6.43
N PRO A 23 9.03 -3.40 -5.47
CA PRO A 23 7.60 -3.18 -5.68
C PRO A 23 7.31 -1.72 -6.06
N LYS A 24 6.39 -1.51 -7.01
CA LYS A 24 5.93 -0.20 -7.45
C LYS A 24 4.61 0.13 -6.78
N VAL A 25 4.53 1.30 -6.15
CA VAL A 25 3.29 1.78 -5.50
C VAL A 25 2.29 2.33 -6.53
N CYS A 26 2.77 2.78 -7.70
CA CYS A 26 1.92 3.23 -8.78
C CYS A 26 2.57 2.94 -10.15
N GLU A 27 1.76 3.03 -11.21
CA GLU A 27 2.18 2.80 -12.59
C GLU A 27 2.88 4.01 -13.24
N ASN A 28 3.13 5.09 -12.48
CA ASN A 28 3.85 6.24 -13.03
C ASN A 28 5.25 5.79 -13.49
N LYS A 29 5.65 6.25 -14.69
CA LYS A 29 6.96 5.95 -15.30
C LYS A 29 8.14 6.44 -14.46
N PHE A 30 7.91 7.44 -13.61
CA PHE A 30 8.95 8.08 -12.82
C PHE A 30 8.65 8.00 -11.32
N LYS A 31 9.72 8.00 -10.52
CA LYS A 31 9.71 8.23 -9.08
C LYS A 31 10.64 9.39 -8.75
N LEU A 32 10.35 10.09 -7.66
CA LEU A 32 11.13 11.25 -7.23
C LEU A 32 12.20 10.83 -6.23
N LEU A 33 13.47 11.10 -6.54
CA LEU A 33 14.61 10.88 -5.66
C LEU A 33 14.97 12.18 -4.93
N PHE A 34 15.10 12.10 -3.60
CA PHE A 34 15.52 13.24 -2.79
C PHE A 34 17.03 13.45 -2.96
N ASN A 35 17.42 14.72 -3.04
CA ASN A 35 18.82 15.14 -3.15
C ASN A 35 19.08 16.31 -2.18
N SER A 36 20.31 16.80 -2.16
CA SER A 36 20.72 17.90 -1.27
C SER A 36 19.97 19.22 -1.51
N ALA A 37 19.38 19.42 -2.68
CA ALA A 37 18.59 20.60 -3.03
C ALA A 37 17.07 20.38 -2.84
N THR A 38 16.63 19.17 -2.50
CA THR A 38 15.22 18.88 -2.26
C THR A 38 14.75 19.59 -1.00
N THR A 39 13.68 20.36 -1.14
CA THR A 39 13.04 21.05 -0.01
C THR A 39 11.65 20.47 0.23
N VAL A 40 11.31 20.33 1.50
CA VAL A 40 10.04 19.79 1.97
C VAL A 40 9.41 20.85 2.84
N THR A 41 8.24 21.35 2.44
CA THR A 41 7.54 22.42 3.17
C THR A 41 6.15 21.94 3.54
N LYS A 42 5.72 22.19 4.79
CA LYS A 42 4.35 21.91 5.20
C LYS A 42 3.39 22.79 4.39
N ALA A 43 2.34 22.21 3.86
CA ALA A 43 1.32 22.94 3.13
C ALA A 43 -0.05 22.33 3.42
N GLU A 44 -1.05 23.18 3.67
CA GLU A 44 -2.42 22.73 3.86
C GLU A 44 -3.16 22.84 2.53
N PHE A 45 -3.46 21.69 1.94
CA PHE A 45 -4.25 21.61 0.71
C PHE A 45 -5.58 20.95 1.04
N LEU A 46 -6.61 21.76 1.32
CA LEU A 46 -7.96 21.25 1.63
C LEU A 46 -8.58 20.48 0.46
N GLU A 47 -8.10 20.70 -0.76
CA GLU A 47 -8.59 20.05 -1.98
C GLU A 47 -7.90 18.69 -2.26
N ILE A 48 -6.78 18.39 -1.59
CA ILE A 48 -6.06 17.13 -1.80
C ILE A 48 -6.51 16.13 -0.73
N PRO A 49 -7.09 14.98 -1.12
CA PRO A 49 -7.50 13.97 -0.16
C PRO A 49 -6.28 13.36 0.53
N ALA A 50 -6.39 13.10 1.84
CA ALA A 50 -5.32 12.46 2.62
C ALA A 50 -4.95 11.07 2.06
N HIS A 51 -5.94 10.33 1.58
CA HIS A 51 -5.75 9.05 0.91
C HIS A 51 -6.59 9.00 -0.38
N GLN A 52 -5.95 8.56 -1.46
CA GLN A 52 -6.64 8.23 -2.70
C GLN A 52 -6.42 6.76 -3.02
N PHE A 53 -7.49 5.96 -2.92
CA PHE A 53 -7.44 4.55 -3.27
C PHE A 53 -7.75 4.34 -4.76
N LYS A 54 -7.03 3.42 -5.39
CA LYS A 54 -7.29 2.93 -6.74
C LYS A 54 -7.58 1.43 -6.68
N PHE A 55 -8.81 1.10 -6.31
CA PHE A 55 -9.20 -0.28 -6.07
C PHE A 55 -9.11 -1.13 -7.34
N LYS A 56 -8.35 -2.21 -7.23
CA LYS A 56 -8.33 -3.31 -8.20
C LYS A 56 -9.40 -4.32 -7.82
N SER A 57 -10.16 -4.78 -8.81
CA SER A 57 -11.18 -5.81 -8.56
C SER A 57 -10.52 -7.12 -8.16
N ILE A 58 -11.15 -7.87 -7.24
CA ILE A 58 -10.69 -9.22 -6.87
C ILE A 58 -10.67 -10.11 -8.11
N LEU A 59 -11.71 -10.04 -8.95
CA LEU A 59 -11.79 -10.82 -10.19
C LEU A 59 -10.60 -10.57 -11.14
N ASP A 60 -10.15 -9.32 -11.30
CA ASP A 60 -8.96 -9.05 -12.11
C ASP A 60 -7.70 -9.68 -11.51
N ILE A 61 -7.55 -9.64 -10.18
CA ILE A 61 -6.41 -10.26 -9.49
C ILE A 61 -6.42 -11.76 -9.72
N LEU A 62 -7.58 -12.41 -9.55
CA LEU A 62 -7.77 -13.84 -9.77
C LEU A 62 -7.51 -14.26 -11.22
N ASN A 63 -7.90 -13.42 -12.18
CA ASN A 63 -7.65 -13.65 -13.61
C ASN A 63 -6.19 -13.34 -14.02
N GLY A 64 -5.35 -12.84 -13.11
CA GLY A 64 -3.98 -12.44 -13.43
C GLY A 64 -3.89 -11.16 -14.26
N ASN A 65 -4.94 -10.35 -14.32
CA ASN A 65 -4.97 -9.04 -14.97
C ASN A 65 -4.22 -7.98 -14.13
N ILE A 66 -2.98 -8.29 -13.78
CA ILE A 66 -2.11 -7.50 -12.91
C ILE A 66 -0.76 -7.24 -13.60
N SER A 67 -0.26 -6.03 -13.44
CA SER A 67 1.14 -5.67 -13.67
C SER A 67 2.01 -6.32 -12.60
N HIS A 68 2.96 -7.16 -13.00
CA HIS A 68 3.92 -7.79 -12.09
C HIS A 68 4.75 -6.74 -11.33
N GLY A 69 4.87 -6.94 -10.01
CA GLY A 69 5.66 -6.06 -9.16
C GLY A 69 4.97 -4.74 -8.78
N CYS A 70 3.69 -4.54 -9.12
CA CYS A 70 2.89 -3.43 -8.61
C CYS A 70 2.11 -3.82 -7.35
N LEU A 71 1.90 -2.85 -6.46
CA LEU A 71 0.96 -2.94 -5.34
C LEU A 71 -0.44 -2.54 -5.81
N TYR A 72 -1.47 -3.12 -5.18
CA TYR A 72 -2.87 -2.85 -5.50
C TYR A 72 -3.65 -2.54 -4.22
N ASP A 73 -4.54 -1.56 -4.32
CA ASP A 73 -5.58 -1.37 -3.32
C ASP A 73 -6.71 -2.38 -3.58
N VAL A 74 -7.16 -3.08 -2.55
CA VAL A 74 -8.27 -4.03 -2.64
C VAL A 74 -9.27 -3.70 -1.55
N ILE A 75 -10.56 -3.78 -1.88
CA ILE A 75 -11.65 -3.57 -0.94
C ILE A 75 -12.64 -4.73 -0.99
N GLY A 76 -13.08 -5.17 0.18
CA GLY A 76 -14.07 -6.20 0.37
C GLY A 76 -14.55 -6.22 1.82
N CYS A 77 -15.66 -6.91 2.08
CA CYS A 77 -16.08 -7.16 3.45
C CYS A 77 -15.27 -8.32 4.04
N LEU A 78 -15.01 -8.27 5.35
CA LEU A 78 -14.41 -9.39 6.06
C LEU A 78 -15.38 -10.57 6.06
N HIS A 79 -15.03 -11.63 5.35
CA HIS A 79 -15.85 -12.84 5.22
C HIS A 79 -15.47 -13.87 6.29
N GLU A 80 -14.18 -14.12 6.46
CA GLU A 80 -13.65 -15.14 7.37
C GLU A 80 -12.30 -14.71 7.96
N VAL A 81 -11.99 -15.18 9.18
CA VAL A 81 -10.65 -15.19 9.74
C VAL A 81 -10.19 -16.65 9.82
N SER A 82 -9.34 -17.07 8.89
CA SER A 82 -9.03 -18.50 8.69
C SER A 82 -7.91 -19.01 9.60
N ARG A 83 -6.93 -18.16 9.95
CA ARG A 83 -5.82 -18.54 10.83
C ARG A 83 -5.30 -17.33 11.61
N THR A 84 -5.05 -17.51 12.90
CA THR A 84 -4.29 -16.55 13.71
C THR A 84 -3.13 -17.26 14.41
N GLN A 85 -1.96 -16.65 14.42
CA GLN A 85 -0.76 -17.16 15.07
C GLN A 85 -0.37 -16.22 16.19
N LYS A 86 -0.50 -16.67 17.44
CA LYS A 86 -0.17 -15.88 18.62
C LYS A 86 1.34 -15.57 18.69
N PRO A 87 1.72 -14.46 19.35
CA PRO A 87 3.11 -14.14 19.62
C PRO A 87 3.78 -15.28 20.40
N GLY A 88 4.97 -15.69 19.96
CA GLY A 88 5.79 -16.68 20.65
C GLY A 88 7.26 -16.50 20.27
N ASN A 89 8.18 -17.01 21.09
CA ASN A 89 9.62 -16.79 20.91
C ASN A 89 10.08 -17.10 19.47
N GLY A 90 10.41 -16.03 18.72
CA GLY A 90 10.95 -16.10 17.36
C GLY A 90 9.93 -16.29 16.23
N LYS A 91 8.62 -16.32 16.51
CA LYS A 91 7.58 -16.50 15.49
C LYS A 91 6.93 -15.17 15.12
N LYS A 92 6.89 -14.86 13.81
CA LYS A 92 6.11 -13.74 13.27
C LYS A 92 4.63 -13.94 13.60
N VAL A 93 3.98 -12.89 14.06
CA VAL A 93 2.52 -12.87 14.25
C VAL A 93 1.88 -12.76 12.87
N VAL A 94 0.88 -13.61 12.64
CA VAL A 94 0.20 -13.71 11.34
C VAL A 94 -1.29 -13.91 11.56
N ALA A 95 -2.12 -13.16 10.84
CA ALA A 95 -3.53 -13.44 10.70
C ALA A 95 -3.87 -13.58 9.21
N ASN A 96 -4.60 -14.63 8.85
CA ASN A 96 -5.18 -14.78 7.52
C ASN A 96 -6.66 -14.43 7.59
N ILE A 97 -7.07 -13.52 6.71
CA ILE A 97 -8.46 -13.12 6.53
C ILE A 97 -8.88 -13.37 5.09
N VAL A 98 -10.17 -13.59 4.88
CA VAL A 98 -10.78 -13.67 3.56
C VAL A 98 -11.61 -12.42 3.35
N LEU A 99 -11.32 -11.67 2.29
CA LEU A 99 -12.17 -10.57 1.85
C LEU A 99 -13.13 -11.05 0.76
N LEU A 100 -14.38 -10.57 0.80
CA LEU A 100 -15.42 -10.84 -0.18
C LEU A 100 -15.85 -9.53 -0.84
N ASP A 101 -15.85 -9.48 -2.18
CA ASP A 101 -16.38 -8.33 -2.91
C ASP A 101 -17.91 -8.41 -3.11
N ALA A 102 -18.50 -7.34 -3.63
CA ALA A 102 -19.94 -7.26 -3.89
C ALA A 102 -20.45 -8.24 -4.96
N TYR A 103 -19.55 -8.90 -5.70
CA TYR A 103 -19.85 -9.83 -6.79
C TYR A 103 -19.69 -11.29 -6.38
N GLY A 104 -19.30 -11.55 -5.12
CA GLY A 104 -19.12 -12.92 -4.62
C GLY A 104 -17.71 -13.48 -4.78
N ASN A 105 -16.73 -12.69 -5.24
CA ASN A 105 -15.35 -13.14 -5.36
C ASN A 105 -14.63 -13.01 -4.02
N THR A 106 -13.78 -13.98 -3.71
CA THR A 106 -12.99 -13.97 -2.47
C THR A 106 -11.49 -13.86 -2.74
N ILE A 107 -10.77 -13.27 -1.78
CA ILE A 107 -9.30 -13.24 -1.79
C ILE A 107 -8.75 -13.46 -0.37
N ASP A 108 -7.76 -14.34 -0.26
CA ASP A 108 -7.00 -14.54 0.96
C ASP A 108 -5.99 -13.41 1.16
N CYS A 109 -5.99 -12.81 2.35
CA CYS A 109 -5.08 -11.75 2.75
C CYS A 109 -4.33 -12.15 4.01
N THR A 110 -3.01 -12.04 3.99
CA THR A 110 -2.16 -12.30 5.15
C THR A 110 -1.72 -10.99 5.80
N LEU A 111 -2.17 -10.76 7.02
CA LEU A 111 -1.74 -9.68 7.90
C LEU A 111 -0.53 -10.14 8.71
N TRP A 112 0.47 -9.27 8.85
CA TRP A 112 1.73 -9.55 9.52
C TRP A 112 1.96 -8.62 10.71
N ASP A 113 2.76 -9.10 11.66
CA ASP A 113 3.24 -8.34 12.82
C ASP A 113 2.07 -7.69 13.58
N ASP A 114 2.11 -6.37 13.83
CA ASP A 114 1.09 -5.66 14.59
C ASP A 114 -0.31 -5.77 13.97
N TYR A 115 -0.41 -5.92 12.65
CA TYR A 115 -1.69 -6.11 11.96
C TYR A 115 -2.24 -7.54 12.09
N GLY A 116 -1.40 -8.50 12.46
CA GLY A 116 -1.80 -9.88 12.73
C GLY A 116 -2.20 -10.12 14.19
N CYS A 117 -1.97 -9.14 15.08
CA CYS A 117 -2.36 -9.21 16.48
C CYS A 117 -3.86 -8.89 16.63
N ASN A 118 -4.64 -9.86 17.09
CA ASN A 118 -5.99 -9.64 17.65
C ASN A 118 -5.91 -9.40 19.15
#